data_AF-A0AA89C2I1-F1
#
_entry.id   AF-A0AA89C2I1-F1
#
_cell.length_a   1.000
_cell.length_b   1.000
_cell.length_c   1.000
_cell.angle_alpha   90.00
_cell.angle_beta   90.00
_cell.angle_gamma   90.00
#
_symmetry.space_group_name_H-M   'P 1'
#
loop_
_entity.id
_entity.type
_entity.pdbx_description
1 polymer ?
#
loop_
_entity_poly.entity_id
_entity_poly.type
_entity_poly.pdbx_seq_one_letter_code
_entity_poly.pdbx_strand_id
1 'polypeptide(L)'
;MTTTTAGYNNNNNDDDSKLQQQQQRRRQQVTTTTMTTTTAKRRAGNTCSNPENLNKKQLFVDLEVDKKEVMGINHEIYTEVLFYKKGMVGWPYVLGWKIKGKSGPEEGKFTKRRGVITEYKMQYVNLTGRFNWLTNPKTGTHNTATLSSPEQVTEVKLKEPLQTLVMKLYPQQWEGVPFFEIDAQYCPWVPPTMPTLPPATRAPTTPAPTPAPTAAPAPKKKPAKSSKTKPKEDFVFDEFDML
;
A
#
# COMPACT_ATOMS: atom_id res chain seq x y z
N MET A 1 -60.64 -11.69 46.87
CA MET A 1 -59.77 -11.74 45.69
C MET A 1 -58.62 -10.78 45.94
N THR A 2 -57.43 -11.33 46.17
CA THR A 2 -56.21 -10.61 46.55
C THR A 2 -55.26 -10.66 45.37
N THR A 3 -54.81 -9.49 44.89
CA THR A 3 -53.87 -9.38 43.77
C THR A 3 -52.49 -9.03 44.31
N THR A 4 -51.52 -9.89 44.04
CA THR A 4 -50.10 -9.74 44.40
C THR A 4 -49.35 -9.07 43.25
N THR A 5 -48.68 -7.95 43.52
CA THR A 5 -47.82 -7.26 42.53
C THR A 5 -46.36 -7.56 42.86
N ALA A 6 -45.64 -8.21 41.92
CA ALA A 6 -44.21 -8.46 42.02
C ALA A 6 -43.43 -7.28 41.41
N GLY A 7 -42.57 -6.63 42.20
CA GLY A 7 -41.62 -5.63 41.74
C GLY A 7 -40.27 -6.29 41.43
N TYR A 8 -39.78 -6.12 40.20
CA TYR A 8 -38.41 -6.46 39.82
C TYR A 8 -37.52 -5.21 39.97
N ASN A 9 -36.49 -5.31 40.80
CA ASN A 9 -35.50 -4.27 41.03
C ASN A 9 -34.19 -4.68 40.33
N ASN A 10 -33.90 -4.09 39.17
CA ASN A 10 -32.67 -4.34 38.39
C ASN A 10 -31.57 -3.36 38.81
N ASN A 11 -30.67 -3.82 39.70
CA ASN A 11 -29.39 -3.15 39.97
C ASN A 11 -28.27 -3.90 39.23
N ASN A 12 -27.80 -3.36 38.11
CA ASN A 12 -26.59 -3.83 37.41
C ASN A 12 -25.85 -2.61 36.83
N ASN A 13 -25.15 -1.85 37.68
CA ASN A 13 -24.40 -0.65 37.29
C ASN A 13 -22.90 -0.69 37.66
N ASP A 14 -22.37 -1.80 38.17
CA ASP A 14 -21.00 -1.83 38.71
C ASP A 14 -19.90 -2.39 37.77
N ASP A 15 -20.25 -3.07 36.69
CA ASP A 15 -19.23 -3.71 35.81
C ASP A 15 -18.66 -2.79 34.72
N ASP A 16 -19.38 -1.75 34.31
CA ASP A 16 -18.95 -0.87 33.20
C ASP A 16 -17.82 0.09 33.61
N SER A 17 -17.74 0.43 34.90
CA SER A 17 -16.72 1.35 35.45
C SER A 17 -15.32 0.73 35.45
N LYS A 18 -15.21 -0.59 35.64
CA LYS A 18 -13.92 -1.30 35.71
C LYS A 18 -13.28 -1.46 34.34
N LEU A 19 -14.09 -1.65 33.30
CA LEU A 19 -13.62 -1.76 31.92
C LEU A 19 -13.06 -0.43 31.40
N GLN A 20 -13.74 0.69 31.72
CA GLN A 20 -13.26 2.04 31.38
C GLN A 20 -11.94 2.38 32.09
N GLN A 21 -11.82 2.04 33.38
CA GLN A 21 -10.61 2.34 34.16
C GLN A 21 -9.41 1.50 33.69
N GLN A 22 -9.63 0.28 33.21
CA GLN A 22 -8.58 -0.58 32.64
C GLN A 22 -8.09 -0.06 31.27
N GLN A 23 -8.96 0.51 30.44
CA GLN A 23 -8.55 1.14 29.18
C GLN A 23 -7.70 2.40 29.39
N GLN A 24 -7.97 3.20 30.42
CA GLN A 24 -7.16 4.39 30.74
C GLN A 24 -5.75 4.04 31.20
N ARG A 25 -5.56 2.98 32.01
CA ARG A 25 -4.21 2.57 32.45
C ARG A 25 -3.32 2.08 31.30
N ARG A 26 -3.89 1.46 30.27
CA ARG A 26 -3.13 1.02 29.09
C ARG A 26 -2.61 2.17 28.23
N ARG A 27 -3.25 3.35 28.26
CA ARG A 27 -2.78 4.52 27.50
C ARG A 27 -1.50 5.16 28.07
N GLN A 28 -1.14 4.89 29.33
CA GLN A 28 0.02 5.53 29.98
C GLN A 28 1.33 4.72 29.88
N GLN A 29 1.33 3.54 29.25
CA GLN A 29 2.54 2.69 29.13
C GLN A 29 3.17 2.68 27.73
N VAL A 30 2.70 3.52 26.81
CA VAL A 30 3.35 3.66 25.50
C VAL A 30 4.54 4.61 25.64
N THR A 31 5.70 4.04 25.99
CA THR A 31 6.99 4.72 25.93
C THR A 31 7.35 4.93 24.46
N THR A 32 7.11 6.14 23.95
CA THR A 32 7.50 6.55 22.59
C THR A 32 9.01 6.76 22.54
N THR A 33 9.74 5.78 21.99
CA THR A 33 11.14 5.98 21.58
C THR A 33 11.14 6.74 20.26
N THR A 34 11.38 8.05 20.34
CA THR A 34 11.61 8.91 19.17
C THR A 34 12.94 8.53 18.54
N MET A 35 12.92 7.65 17.53
CA MET A 35 14.07 7.49 16.64
C MET A 35 14.12 8.68 15.69
N THR A 36 15.10 9.55 15.87
CA THR A 36 15.47 10.59 14.91
C THR A 36 16.05 9.92 13.68
N THR A 37 15.20 9.50 12.74
CA THR A 37 15.65 9.15 11.39
C THR A 37 16.10 10.42 10.69
N THR A 38 17.40 10.54 10.46
CA THR A 38 18.01 11.52 9.57
C THR A 38 17.52 11.22 8.15
N THR A 39 16.40 11.81 7.76
CA THR A 39 15.92 11.81 6.39
C THR A 39 16.94 12.60 5.57
N ALA A 40 17.85 11.89 4.90
CA ALA A 40 18.67 12.48 3.86
C ALA A 40 17.70 13.10 2.86
N LYS A 41 17.69 14.43 2.79
CA LYS A 41 16.86 15.25 1.90
C LYS A 41 17.33 15.01 0.46
N ARG A 42 17.11 13.82 -0.07
CA ARG A 42 17.18 13.56 -1.50
C ARG A 42 16.04 14.37 -2.09
N ARG A 43 16.38 15.47 -2.73
CA ARG A 43 15.45 16.20 -3.61
C ARG A 43 14.95 15.17 -4.61
N ALA A 44 13.74 14.65 -4.39
CA ALA A 44 13.02 13.91 -5.40
C ALA A 44 12.96 14.84 -6.61
N GLY A 45 13.74 14.53 -7.65
CA GLY A 45 13.79 15.36 -8.84
C GLY A 45 12.39 15.41 -9.44
N ASN A 46 11.71 16.55 -9.26
CA ASN A 46 10.58 17.20 -9.97
C ASN A 46 9.63 16.40 -10.89
N THR A 47 9.56 15.08 -10.83
CA THR A 47 8.84 14.26 -11.82
C THR A 47 7.37 14.04 -11.45
N CYS A 48 6.99 14.26 -10.18
CA CYS A 48 5.59 14.33 -9.75
C CYS A 48 4.93 15.71 -9.93
N SER A 49 5.64 16.69 -10.47
CA SER A 49 5.13 18.06 -10.58
C SER A 49 4.11 18.23 -11.71
N ASN A 50 4.08 17.31 -12.68
CA ASN A 50 3.12 17.36 -13.79
C ASN A 50 1.85 16.56 -13.43
N PRO A 51 0.67 17.19 -13.29
CA PRO A 51 -0.60 16.52 -13.02
C PRO A 51 -0.99 15.48 -14.09
N GLU A 52 -0.43 15.55 -15.31
CA GLU A 52 -0.69 14.57 -16.37
C GLU A 52 -0.13 13.16 -16.06
N ASN A 53 0.84 13.05 -15.15
CA ASN A 53 1.41 11.77 -14.72
C ASN A 53 0.71 11.19 -13.47
N LEU A 54 -0.41 11.79 -13.04
CA LEU A 54 -1.13 11.36 -11.87
C LEU A 54 -1.98 10.14 -12.19
N ASN A 55 -1.58 8.97 -11.68
CA ASN A 55 -2.43 7.81 -11.70
C ASN A 55 -3.44 7.87 -10.55
N LYS A 56 -4.68 7.50 -10.85
CA LYS A 56 -5.74 7.31 -9.86
C LYS A 56 -6.03 5.83 -9.71
N LYS A 57 -6.09 5.36 -8.48
CA LYS A 57 -6.54 4.00 -8.18
C LYS A 57 -7.72 4.11 -7.24
N GLN A 58 -8.89 3.76 -7.76
CA GLN A 58 -10.12 3.63 -7.00
C GLN A 58 -10.25 2.20 -6.49
N LEU A 59 -10.42 2.05 -5.19
CA LEU A 59 -10.64 0.78 -4.53
C LEU A 59 -11.93 0.86 -3.73
N PHE A 60 -12.80 -0.13 -3.92
CA PHE A 60 -13.99 -0.34 -3.11
C PHE A 60 -13.70 -1.50 -2.18
N VAL A 61 -13.86 -1.29 -0.87
CA VAL A 61 -13.56 -2.32 0.11
C VAL A 61 -14.72 -2.43 1.07
N ASP A 62 -15.55 -3.44 0.83
CA ASP A 62 -16.46 -3.96 1.84
C ASP A 62 -15.61 -4.82 2.78
N LEU A 63 -15.35 -4.33 3.98
CA LEU A 63 -14.76 -5.15 5.04
C LEU A 63 -15.88 -6.03 5.58
N GLU A 64 -16.19 -7.12 4.88
CA GLU A 64 -17.12 -8.14 5.38
C GLU A 64 -16.48 -8.79 6.60
N VAL A 65 -16.91 -8.37 7.78
CA VAL A 65 -16.51 -9.01 9.01
C VAL A 65 -17.76 -9.53 9.67
N ASP A 66 -17.84 -10.85 9.79
CA ASP A 66 -18.97 -11.48 10.45
C ASP A 66 -18.99 -10.98 11.90
N LYS A 67 -20.08 -10.28 12.26
CA LYS A 67 -20.17 -9.46 13.47
C LYS A 67 -19.94 -10.29 14.75
N LYS A 68 -20.07 -11.62 14.66
CA LYS A 68 -19.84 -12.58 15.75
C LYS A 68 -18.35 -12.89 16.00
N GLU A 69 -17.45 -12.70 15.04
CA GLU A 69 -16.01 -13.00 15.23
C GLU A 69 -15.18 -11.80 15.69
N VAL A 70 -15.64 -10.57 15.42
CA VAL A 70 -14.91 -9.32 15.75
C VAL A 70 -14.78 -9.09 17.26
N MET A 71 -15.67 -9.66 18.06
CA MET A 71 -15.73 -9.42 19.50
C MET A 71 -14.79 -10.32 20.32
N GLY A 72 -14.11 -11.30 19.70
CA GLY A 72 -13.38 -12.35 20.43
C GLY A 72 -11.88 -12.49 20.14
N ILE A 73 -11.39 -12.03 18.98
CA ILE A 73 -10.00 -12.24 18.58
C ILE A 73 -9.44 -10.93 18.02
N ASN A 74 -8.26 -10.50 18.48
CA ASN A 74 -7.55 -9.26 18.11
C ASN A 74 -7.08 -9.22 16.63
N HIS A 75 -7.89 -9.68 15.68
CA HIS A 75 -7.59 -9.47 14.27
C HIS A 75 -7.91 -8.01 13.95
N GLU A 76 -6.86 -7.20 13.85
CA GLU A 76 -6.99 -5.85 13.31
C GLU A 76 -7.49 -5.97 11.87
N ILE A 77 -8.73 -5.58 11.63
CA ILE A 77 -9.31 -5.51 10.29
C ILE A 77 -8.52 -4.42 9.54
N TYR A 78 -8.11 -4.68 8.30
CA TYR A 78 -7.47 -3.68 7.46
C TYR A 78 -7.77 -3.89 6.00
N THR A 79 -7.59 -2.82 5.23
CA THR A 79 -7.54 -2.90 3.77
C THR A 79 -6.14 -2.57 3.25
N GLU A 80 -5.75 -3.21 2.16
CA GLU A 80 -4.45 -3.04 1.53
C GLU A 80 -4.59 -2.40 0.14
N VAL A 81 -3.81 -1.36 -0.12
CA VAL A 81 -3.70 -0.69 -1.42
C VAL A 81 -2.30 -0.96 -1.98
N LEU A 82 -2.27 -1.76 -3.04
CA LEU A 82 -1.07 -2.12 -3.76
C LEU A 82 -0.78 -1.12 -4.88
N PHE A 83 0.40 -0.52 -4.89
CA PHE A 83 0.82 0.44 -5.93
C PHE A 83 1.77 -0.17 -6.97
N TYR A 84 2.11 -1.46 -6.83
CA TYR A 84 2.94 -2.15 -7.81
C TYR A 84 2.12 -2.56 -9.04
N LYS A 85 2.78 -2.54 -10.20
CA LYS A 85 2.28 -3.14 -11.44
C LYS A 85 3.36 -4.07 -11.98
N LYS A 86 2.98 -5.21 -12.56
CA LYS A 86 3.94 -6.14 -13.19
C LYS A 86 4.79 -5.36 -14.20
N GLY A 87 6.11 -5.46 -14.08
CA GLY A 87 7.08 -4.75 -14.94
C GLY A 87 7.44 -3.33 -14.49
N MET A 88 6.87 -2.82 -13.39
CA MET A 88 7.29 -1.53 -12.84
C MET A 88 8.63 -1.66 -12.12
N VAL A 89 9.59 -0.83 -12.50
CA VAL A 89 10.88 -0.70 -11.80
C VAL A 89 10.72 0.42 -10.78
N GLY A 90 11.11 0.19 -9.52
CA GLY A 90 11.12 1.23 -8.49
C GLY A 90 9.83 1.40 -7.69
N TRP A 91 9.87 2.32 -6.73
CA TRP A 91 8.83 2.52 -5.71
C TRP A 91 8.05 3.80 -6.01
N PRO A 92 6.72 3.72 -6.20
CA PRO A 92 5.91 4.87 -6.54
C PRO A 92 5.86 5.87 -5.38
N TYR A 93 5.50 7.10 -5.73
CA TYR A 93 5.30 8.18 -4.76
C TYR A 93 3.81 8.44 -4.59
N VAL A 94 3.29 8.13 -3.41
CA VAL A 94 1.91 8.45 -3.02
C VAL A 94 1.88 9.90 -2.54
N LEU A 95 1.03 10.71 -3.15
CA LEU A 95 0.87 12.13 -2.84
C LEU A 95 -0.22 12.37 -1.79
N GLY A 96 -1.20 11.48 -1.76
CA GLY A 96 -2.37 11.60 -0.92
C GLY A 96 -3.47 10.65 -1.38
N TRP A 97 -4.64 10.78 -0.77
CA TRP A 97 -5.81 9.99 -1.14
C TRP A 97 -7.09 10.69 -0.72
N LYS A 98 -8.18 10.29 -1.36
CA LYS A 98 -9.54 10.68 -0.99
C LYS A 98 -10.26 9.46 -0.44
N ILE A 99 -11.02 9.66 0.63
CA ILE A 99 -11.86 8.62 1.23
C ILE A 99 -13.30 9.14 1.27
N LYS A 100 -14.24 8.25 0.98
CA LYS A 100 -15.65 8.43 1.34
C LYS A 100 -16.24 7.12 1.86
N GLY A 101 -17.34 7.24 2.57
CA GLY A 101 -18.17 6.11 2.99
C GLY A 101 -19.19 5.74 1.90
N LYS A 102 -20.26 5.09 2.33
CA LYS A 102 -21.37 4.67 1.48
C LYS A 102 -22.71 4.97 2.15
N SER A 103 -23.61 5.56 1.39
CA SER A 103 -25.01 5.75 1.77
C SER A 103 -25.81 4.45 1.63
N GLY A 104 -26.83 4.31 2.46
CA GLY A 104 -27.74 3.17 2.42
C GLY A 104 -28.73 3.23 3.58
N PRO A 105 -29.68 2.28 3.66
CA PRO A 105 -30.49 2.10 4.85
C PRO A 105 -29.64 1.71 6.07
N GLU A 106 -30.13 2.02 7.27
CA GLU A 106 -29.48 1.62 8.53
C GLU A 106 -29.53 0.10 8.75
N GLU A 107 -30.58 -0.54 8.24
CA GLU A 107 -30.84 -1.98 8.34
C GLU A 107 -30.91 -2.67 6.96
N GLY A 108 -30.76 -4.00 6.94
CA GLY A 108 -30.82 -4.81 5.73
C GLY A 108 -29.54 -5.60 5.46
N LYS A 109 -29.37 -6.06 4.21
CA LYS A 109 -28.17 -6.81 3.79
C LYS A 109 -26.92 -5.95 3.95
N PHE A 110 -25.85 -6.51 4.52
CA PHE A 110 -24.60 -5.80 4.83
C PHE A 110 -24.07 -4.97 3.66
N THR A 111 -24.05 -5.54 2.45
CA THR A 111 -23.62 -4.90 1.20
C THR A 111 -24.49 -3.72 0.75
N LYS A 112 -25.64 -3.46 1.36
CA LYS A 112 -26.51 -2.30 1.06
C LYS A 112 -26.58 -1.30 2.20
N ARG A 113 -26.06 -1.61 3.39
CA ARG A 113 -26.19 -0.75 4.56
C ARG A 113 -25.29 0.48 4.45
N ARG A 114 -25.69 1.55 5.15
CA ARG A 114 -24.85 2.73 5.37
C ARG A 114 -23.57 2.33 6.11
N GLY A 115 -22.45 2.88 5.68
CA GLY A 115 -21.14 2.60 6.28
C GLY A 115 -20.16 3.75 6.14
N VAL A 116 -19.57 4.17 7.26
CA VAL A 116 -18.67 5.33 7.32
C VAL A 116 -17.55 5.05 8.32
N ILE A 117 -16.29 5.16 7.90
CA ILE A 117 -15.15 5.17 8.82
C ILE A 117 -14.86 6.61 9.26
N THR A 118 -14.85 6.88 10.56
CA THR A 118 -14.60 8.22 11.12
C THR A 118 -13.15 8.39 11.56
N GLU A 119 -12.48 7.31 11.96
CA GLU A 119 -11.08 7.32 12.38
C GLU A 119 -10.34 6.10 11.85
N TYR A 120 -9.11 6.28 11.36
CA TYR A 120 -8.26 5.19 10.92
C TYR A 120 -6.78 5.47 11.18
N LYS A 121 -6.01 4.39 11.26
CA LYS A 121 -4.54 4.43 11.20
C LYS A 121 -4.08 3.95 9.83
N MET A 122 -2.90 4.42 9.42
CA MET A 122 -2.29 4.02 8.16
C MET A 122 -0.88 3.50 8.41
N GLN A 123 -0.57 2.34 7.84
CA GLN A 123 0.80 1.84 7.72
C GLN A 123 1.22 1.83 6.26
N TYR A 124 2.52 1.94 6.04
CA TYR A 124 3.13 1.79 4.73
C TYR A 124 4.43 1.01 4.81
N VAL A 125 4.80 0.37 3.71
CA VAL A 125 6.11 -0.26 3.59
C VAL A 125 7.12 0.82 3.17
N ASN A 126 8.18 1.01 3.95
CA ASN A 126 9.26 1.94 3.63
C ASN A 126 10.30 1.31 2.67
N LEU A 127 11.30 2.08 2.25
CA LEU A 127 12.37 1.61 1.35
C LEU A 127 13.20 0.43 1.89
N THR A 128 13.17 0.15 3.18
CA THR A 128 13.87 -1.01 3.79
C THR A 128 12.98 -2.25 3.85
N GLY A 129 11.75 -2.18 3.32
CA GLY A 129 10.79 -3.27 3.34
C GLY A 129 10.06 -3.42 4.68
N ARG A 130 10.21 -2.47 5.61
CA ARG A 130 9.54 -2.51 6.92
C ARG A 130 8.25 -1.70 6.93
N PHE A 131 7.26 -2.18 7.65
CA PHE A 131 6.03 -1.43 7.91
C PHE A 131 6.29 -0.32 8.92
N ASN A 132 5.90 0.90 8.56
CA ASN A 132 5.93 2.08 9.42
C ASN A 132 4.53 2.66 9.52
N TRP A 133 4.17 3.17 10.70
CA TRP A 133 2.96 3.96 10.88
C TRP A 133 3.15 5.37 10.31
N LEU A 134 2.15 5.86 9.58
CA LEU A 134 2.11 7.26 9.18
C LEU A 134 1.53 8.11 10.30
N THR A 135 2.39 8.92 10.89
CA THR A 135 1.99 9.88 11.92
C THR A 135 1.38 11.12 11.28
N ASN A 136 0.12 11.41 11.61
CA ASN A 136 -0.51 12.64 11.19
C ASN A 136 0.17 13.84 11.91
N PRO A 137 0.69 14.84 11.18
CA PRO A 137 1.42 15.94 11.81
C PRO A 137 0.53 16.86 12.68
N LYS A 138 -0.80 16.85 12.46
CA LYS A 138 -1.76 17.66 13.23
C LYS A 138 -2.18 16.99 14.54
N THR A 139 -2.44 15.68 14.50
CA THR A 139 -2.99 14.91 15.64
C THR A 139 -1.95 14.03 16.33
N GLY A 140 -0.77 13.86 15.72
CA GLY A 140 0.35 13.09 16.25
C GLY A 140 0.19 11.57 16.24
N THR A 141 -0.95 11.02 15.82
CA THR A 141 -1.22 9.57 15.96
C THR A 141 -2.22 9.00 14.94
N HIS A 142 -3.35 9.66 14.70
CA HIS A 142 -4.45 9.10 13.91
C HIS A 142 -4.86 10.01 12.75
N ASN A 143 -5.25 9.40 11.61
CA ASN A 143 -5.89 10.14 10.54
C ASN A 143 -7.40 10.18 10.78
N THR A 144 -7.93 11.38 10.91
CA THR A 144 -9.37 11.60 11.04
C THR A 144 -9.98 11.66 9.65
N ALA A 145 -10.98 10.82 9.40
CA ALA A 145 -11.88 10.98 8.26
C ALA A 145 -13.03 11.84 8.76
N THR A 146 -12.98 13.15 8.50
CA THR A 146 -14.06 14.06 8.92
C THR A 146 -15.26 13.85 8.01
N LEU A 147 -16.04 12.81 8.29
CA LEU A 147 -17.23 12.44 7.55
C LEU A 147 -18.45 12.77 8.43
N SER A 148 -19.00 13.98 8.29
CA SER A 148 -20.32 14.29 8.84
C SER A 148 -21.44 13.64 7.99
N SER A 149 -21.09 13.16 6.79
CA SER A 149 -21.98 12.42 5.88
C SER A 149 -21.20 11.28 5.19
N PRO A 150 -21.84 10.13 4.90
CA PRO A 150 -21.22 9.03 4.17
C PRO A 150 -20.65 9.42 2.80
N GLU A 151 -21.28 10.36 2.11
CA GLU A 151 -20.88 10.77 0.76
C GLU A 151 -19.86 11.89 0.75
N GLN A 152 -19.59 12.48 1.92
CA GLN A 152 -18.58 13.51 2.02
C GLN A 152 -17.22 12.93 1.67
N VAL A 153 -16.49 13.62 0.79
CA VAL A 153 -15.14 13.21 0.43
C VAL A 153 -14.15 13.88 1.37
N THR A 154 -13.41 13.09 2.13
CA THR A 154 -12.27 13.58 2.90
C THR A 154 -10.99 13.41 2.08
N GLU A 155 -10.26 14.50 1.85
CA GLU A 155 -8.98 14.47 1.16
C GLU A 155 -7.82 14.56 2.15
N VAL A 156 -6.88 13.61 2.05
CA VAL A 156 -5.61 13.62 2.76
C VAL A 156 -4.52 13.98 1.77
N LYS A 157 -3.87 15.13 1.97
CA LYS A 157 -2.69 15.54 1.19
C LYS A 157 -1.46 15.38 2.06
N LEU A 158 -0.48 14.61 1.58
CA LEU A 158 0.79 14.47 2.25
C LEU A 158 1.66 15.68 1.95
N LYS A 159 2.23 16.29 2.99
CA LYS A 159 3.20 17.38 2.83
C LYS A 159 4.44 16.89 2.07
N GLU A 160 4.86 15.66 2.35
CA GLU A 160 5.98 14.99 1.70
C GLU A 160 5.45 13.72 1.03
N PRO A 161 5.67 13.53 -0.28
CA PRO A 161 5.28 12.31 -0.97
C PRO A 161 5.86 11.06 -0.31
N LEU A 162 5.03 10.05 -0.16
CA LEU A 162 5.41 8.81 0.48
C LEU A 162 5.87 7.80 -0.56
N GLN A 163 7.13 7.35 -0.44
CA GLN A 163 7.65 6.31 -1.31
C GLN A 163 7.30 4.93 -0.76
N THR A 164 6.33 4.25 -1.35
CA THR A 164 5.82 2.97 -0.83
C THR A 164 5.20 2.09 -1.92
N LEU A 165 5.31 0.77 -1.78
CA LEU A 165 4.62 -0.21 -2.65
C LEU A 165 3.24 -0.60 -2.12
N VAL A 166 3.03 -0.46 -0.81
CA VAL A 166 1.88 -1.00 -0.09
C VAL A 166 1.46 -0.01 0.99
N MET A 167 0.16 0.31 1.00
CA MET A 167 -0.48 1.07 2.06
C MET A 167 -1.55 0.21 2.73
N LYS A 168 -1.56 0.13 4.06
CA LYS A 168 -2.60 -0.53 4.85
C LYS A 168 -3.38 0.50 5.65
N LEU A 169 -4.72 0.44 5.60
CA LEU A 169 -5.60 1.29 6.38
C LEU A 169 -6.37 0.45 7.39
N TYR A 170 -6.25 0.82 8.65
CA TYR A 170 -6.83 0.14 9.80
C TYR A 170 -7.96 1.04 10.36
N PRO A 171 -9.23 0.74 10.10
CA PRO A 171 -10.33 1.47 10.73
C PRO A 171 -10.22 1.34 12.25
N GLN A 172 -10.45 2.44 12.97
CA GLN A 172 -10.44 2.49 14.43
C GLN A 172 -11.84 2.79 14.97
N GLN A 173 -12.59 3.64 14.28
CA GLN A 173 -13.97 3.99 14.61
C GLN A 173 -14.82 4.09 13.33
N TRP A 174 -16.07 3.66 13.40
CA TRP A 174 -17.01 3.71 12.28
C TRP A 174 -18.47 3.76 12.73
N GLU A 175 -19.34 4.18 11.83
CA GLU A 175 -20.79 4.19 11.97
C GLU A 175 -21.41 3.26 10.90
N GLY A 176 -22.32 2.38 11.32
CA GLY A 176 -22.91 1.38 10.44
C GLY A 176 -21.95 0.23 10.11
N VAL A 177 -21.72 -0.02 8.81
CA VAL A 177 -20.75 -1.03 8.35
C VAL A 177 -19.37 -0.40 8.07
N PRO A 178 -18.25 -1.08 8.37
CA PRO A 178 -16.93 -0.55 8.08
C PRO A 178 -16.66 -0.56 6.58
N PHE A 179 -16.81 0.60 5.93
CA PHE A 179 -16.68 0.73 4.48
C PHE A 179 -15.72 1.84 4.09
N PHE A 180 -14.82 1.54 3.16
CA PHE A 180 -13.95 2.50 2.51
C PHE A 180 -14.16 2.51 1.00
N GLU A 181 -14.39 3.68 0.43
CA GLU A 181 -14.04 3.95 -0.96
C GLU A 181 -12.82 4.87 -1.00
N ILE A 182 -11.71 4.37 -1.53
CA ILE A 182 -10.40 5.04 -1.52
C ILE A 182 -10.02 5.39 -2.95
N ASP A 183 -9.74 6.67 -3.20
CA ASP A 183 -9.12 7.15 -4.44
C ASP A 183 -7.71 7.66 -4.12
N ALA A 184 -6.71 6.82 -4.34
CA ALA A 184 -5.31 7.12 -4.05
C ALA A 184 -4.64 7.85 -5.22
N GLN A 185 -3.96 8.95 -4.91
CA GLN A 185 -3.21 9.78 -5.84
C GLN A 185 -1.72 9.43 -5.75
N TYR A 186 -1.14 8.91 -6.84
CA TYR A 186 0.26 8.51 -6.85
C TYR A 186 0.93 8.73 -8.22
N CYS A 187 2.25 8.89 -8.21
CA CYS A 187 3.07 8.87 -9.42
C CYS A 187 3.83 7.54 -9.51
N PRO A 188 3.95 6.95 -10.71
CA PRO A 188 4.88 5.86 -10.93
C PRO A 188 6.31 6.37 -10.75
N TRP A 189 7.20 5.50 -10.27
CA TRP A 189 8.62 5.84 -10.26
C TRP A 189 9.12 5.84 -11.70
N VAL A 190 9.68 6.96 -12.13
CA VAL A 190 10.39 7.04 -13.40
C VAL A 190 11.88 7.02 -13.06
N PRO A 191 12.65 6.03 -13.54
CA PRO A 191 14.10 6.09 -13.39
C PRO A 191 14.57 7.41 -13.97
N PRO A 192 15.55 8.10 -13.34
CA PRO A 192 16.18 9.23 -14.00
C PRO A 192 16.67 8.71 -15.35
N THR A 193 16.11 9.24 -16.44
CA THR A 193 16.60 8.96 -17.78
C THR A 193 18.07 9.33 -17.72
N MET A 194 18.96 8.33 -17.75
CA MET A 194 20.38 8.64 -17.81
C MET A 194 20.52 9.60 -18.98
N PRO A 195 21.13 10.79 -18.79
CA PRO A 195 21.28 11.73 -19.88
C PRO A 195 21.86 10.93 -21.03
N THR A 196 21.10 10.82 -22.12
CA THR A 196 21.54 10.10 -23.30
C THR A 196 22.83 10.80 -23.67
N LEU A 197 23.97 10.15 -23.39
CA LEU A 197 25.25 10.72 -23.75
C LEU A 197 25.11 11.05 -25.23
N PRO A 198 25.44 12.29 -25.64
CA PRO A 198 25.38 12.64 -27.05
C PRO A 198 26.11 11.52 -27.80
N PRO A 199 25.51 10.98 -28.87
CA PRO A 199 26.07 9.82 -29.56
C PRO A 199 27.54 10.10 -29.77
N ALA A 200 28.40 9.28 -29.16
CA ALA A 200 29.82 9.56 -29.11
C ALA A 200 30.24 9.92 -30.54
N THR A 201 30.60 11.18 -30.75
CA THR A 201 31.05 11.65 -32.07
C THR A 201 32.21 10.73 -32.39
N ARG A 202 31.98 9.79 -33.31
CA ARG A 202 33.00 8.82 -33.68
C ARG A 202 34.21 9.65 -34.04
N ALA A 203 35.29 9.49 -33.28
CA ALA A 203 36.55 10.09 -33.67
C ALA A 203 36.79 9.70 -35.13
N PRO A 204 37.23 10.64 -35.99
CA PRO A 204 37.52 10.34 -37.37
C PRO A 204 38.39 9.09 -37.40
N THR A 205 37.85 8.03 -37.98
CA THR A 205 38.50 6.73 -38.01
C THR A 205 39.73 6.94 -38.87
N THR A 206 40.91 6.96 -38.24
CA THR A 206 42.16 6.93 -38.99
C THR A 206 42.06 5.72 -39.92
N PRO A 207 42.18 5.90 -41.25
CA PRO A 207 42.08 4.79 -42.18
C PRO A 207 43.06 3.71 -41.73
N ALA A 208 42.53 2.49 -41.60
CA ALA A 208 43.37 1.35 -41.25
C ALA A 208 44.55 1.29 -42.24
N PRO A 209 45.78 1.08 -41.76
CA PRO A 209 46.91 0.86 -42.66
C PRO A 209 46.56 -0.29 -43.59
N THR A 210 46.66 -0.04 -44.89
CA THR A 210 46.43 -1.04 -45.94
C THR A 210 47.20 -2.30 -45.57
N PRO A 211 46.53 -3.45 -45.37
CA PRO A 211 47.23 -4.68 -45.04
C PRO A 211 48.19 -5.01 -46.18
N ALA A 212 49.45 -5.25 -45.84
CA ALA A 212 50.42 -5.80 -46.77
C ALA A 212 49.88 -7.12 -47.34
N PRO A 213 50.13 -7.41 -48.64
CA PRO A 213 49.64 -8.60 -49.30
C PRO A 213 50.06 -9.85 -48.52
N THR A 214 49.08 -10.47 -47.87
CA THR A 214 49.27 -11.72 -47.12
C THR A 214 49.40 -12.84 -48.12
N ALA A 215 50.56 -13.52 -48.10
CA ALA A 215 50.81 -14.72 -48.89
C ALA A 215 49.72 -15.76 -48.67
N ALA A 216 49.35 -16.44 -49.76
CA ALA A 216 48.26 -17.41 -49.82
C ALA A 216 48.34 -18.45 -48.68
N PRO A 217 47.24 -18.69 -47.95
CA PRO A 217 47.23 -19.72 -46.92
C PRO A 217 47.27 -21.11 -47.56
N ALA A 218 48.19 -21.94 -47.07
CA ALA A 218 48.24 -23.36 -47.35
C ALA A 218 46.95 -24.08 -46.89
N PRO A 219 46.55 -25.18 -47.56
CA PRO A 219 45.27 -25.85 -47.34
C PRO A 219 45.16 -26.43 -45.91
N LYS A 220 44.20 -25.93 -45.13
CA LYS A 220 43.86 -26.46 -43.81
C LYS A 220 43.12 -27.80 -43.94
N LYS A 221 43.67 -28.84 -43.29
CA LYS A 221 43.02 -30.14 -43.06
C LYS A 221 41.73 -29.96 -42.24
N LYS A 222 40.67 -30.62 -42.70
CA LYS A 222 39.36 -30.80 -42.04
C LYS A 222 39.52 -31.30 -40.60
N PRO A 223 38.98 -30.60 -39.58
CA PRO A 223 38.75 -31.22 -38.28
C PRO A 223 37.51 -32.11 -38.31
N ALA A 224 37.62 -33.24 -37.62
CA ALA A 224 36.59 -34.25 -37.48
C ALA A 224 35.39 -33.73 -36.67
N LYS A 225 34.20 -34.22 -37.06
CA LYS A 225 32.92 -33.99 -36.38
C LYS A 225 33.00 -34.45 -34.91
N SER A 226 32.86 -33.52 -33.98
CA SER A 226 32.53 -33.82 -32.59
C SER A 226 31.01 -33.86 -32.43
N SER A 227 30.55 -34.93 -31.79
CA SER A 227 29.16 -35.32 -31.61
C SER A 227 28.39 -34.39 -30.66
N LYS A 228 27.20 -34.01 -31.11
CA LYS A 228 26.10 -33.42 -30.33
C LYS A 228 25.72 -34.37 -29.17
N THR A 229 25.81 -33.89 -27.94
CA THR A 229 25.05 -34.46 -26.81
C THR A 229 24.11 -33.38 -26.32
N LYS A 230 22.81 -33.66 -26.44
CA LYS A 230 21.69 -32.78 -26.10
C LYS A 230 21.17 -33.22 -24.73
N PRO A 231 21.20 -32.40 -23.67
CA PRO A 231 20.40 -32.70 -22.49
C PRO A 231 18.95 -32.32 -22.80
N LYS A 232 18.08 -33.33 -22.73
CA LYS A 232 16.64 -33.14 -22.47
C LYS A 232 16.53 -32.84 -20.98
N GLU A 233 15.98 -31.70 -20.62
CA GLU A 233 15.26 -31.56 -19.35
C GLU A 233 13.95 -30.85 -19.68
N ASP A 234 12.91 -31.69 -19.78
CA ASP A 234 11.52 -31.29 -19.75
C ASP A 234 11.20 -30.93 -18.30
N PHE A 235 11.10 -29.64 -17.98
CA PHE A 235 10.51 -29.18 -16.72
C PHE A 235 9.15 -28.56 -17.03
N VAL A 236 8.12 -29.40 -16.90
CA VAL A 236 6.72 -29.00 -16.82
C VAL A 236 6.56 -28.37 -15.44
N PHE A 237 6.28 -27.07 -15.38
CA PHE A 237 5.75 -26.44 -14.18
C PHE A 237 4.25 -26.31 -14.36
N ASP A 238 3.52 -27.14 -13.60
CA ASP A 238 2.09 -27.10 -13.51
C ASP A 238 1.62 -25.71 -13.05
N GLU A 239 0.67 -25.25 -13.84
CA GLU A 239 -0.33 -24.22 -13.64
C GLU A 239 -0.90 -24.29 -12.22
N PHE A 240 -0.46 -23.38 -11.34
CA PHE A 240 -1.19 -23.05 -10.12
C PHE A 240 -2.10 -21.86 -10.41
N ASP A 241 -3.31 -22.18 -10.88
CA ASP A 241 -4.48 -21.34 -10.67
C ASP A 241 -4.78 -21.31 -9.17
N MET A 242 -4.63 -20.14 -8.56
CA MET A 242 -5.26 -19.83 -7.28
C MET A 242 -5.94 -18.46 -7.39
N LEU A 243 -7.26 -18.57 -7.55
CA LEU A 243 -8.35 -17.78 -6.94
C LEU A 243 -7.94 -16.57 -6.08
#